data_AF-A0A9P1GEU1-F1
#
_entry.id   AF-A0A9P1GEU1-F1
#
_cell.length_a   1.000
_cell.length_b   1.000
_cell.length_c   1.000
_cell.angle_alpha   90.00
_cell.angle_beta   90.00
_cell.angle_gamma   90.00
#
_symmetry.space_group_name_H-M   'P 1'
#
loop_
_entity.id
_entity.type
_entity.pdbx_description
1 polymer ?
#
loop_
_entity_poly.entity_id
_entity_poly.type
_entity_poly.pdbx_seq_one_letter_code
_entity_poly.pdbx_strand_id
1 'polypeptide(L)'
;MRSCAAMLSVQREFRRHCPAEVDMLPVLDFSDVKTIAGWRKLRQLCGEWGKFYHHRIRAFSAEFFAFLLIILADLMIGMLVPEYTELSGVNLASLLVAGLVSTALIVSILLLVYLGNEVNEAAERHRFILNRTRCLLIAMKHDDESRQNTGLACSKEQLEKSTDMMASLSDELESESKVMPLTLLGMPLGYSLLSFLNFIPIGVVSTLVNFCGNKDNVSRCTS
;
A
#
# COMPACT_ATOMS: atom_id res chain seq x y z
N MET A 1 10.84 -6.99 14.57
CA MET A 1 9.84 -6.32 13.71
C MET A 1 9.31 -5.00 14.26
N ARG A 2 9.19 -4.80 15.58
CA ARG A 2 8.71 -3.51 16.16
C ARG A 2 9.55 -2.29 15.76
N SER A 3 10.86 -2.44 15.57
CA SER A 3 11.76 -1.31 15.29
C SER A 3 11.61 -0.70 13.90
N CYS A 4 11.31 -1.48 12.86
CA CYS A 4 11.06 -0.93 11.51
C CYS A 4 9.70 -0.23 11.42
N ALA A 5 8.66 -0.81 12.05
CA ALA A 5 7.35 -0.18 12.13
C ALA A 5 7.40 1.12 12.96
N ALA A 6 8.16 1.15 14.06
CA ALA A 6 8.37 2.35 14.86
C ALA A 6 9.13 3.45 14.08
N MET A 7 10.15 3.08 13.29
CA MET A 7 10.87 4.01 12.40
C MET A 7 9.99 4.59 11.27
N LEU A 8 9.00 3.83 10.80
CA LEU A 8 8.10 4.28 9.73
C LEU A 8 6.79 4.88 10.26
N SER A 9 6.54 4.83 11.58
CA SER A 9 5.32 5.36 12.17
C SER A 9 5.37 6.89 12.28
N VAL A 10 4.30 7.53 11.80
CA VAL A 10 4.06 8.97 11.90
C VAL A 10 3.54 9.33 13.30
N GLN A 11 2.88 8.39 13.98
CA GLN A 11 2.32 8.59 15.30
C GLN A 11 3.41 8.56 16.38
N ARG A 12 3.53 9.68 17.10
CA ARG A 12 4.53 9.94 18.14
C ARG A 12 4.52 8.90 19.27
N GLU A 13 3.39 8.24 19.48
CA GLU A 13 3.17 7.25 20.53
C GLU A 13 3.96 5.95 20.29
N PHE A 14 4.09 5.52 19.03
CA PHE A 14 4.84 4.31 18.67
C PHE A 14 6.37 4.54 18.65
N ARG A 15 6.83 5.80 18.63
CA ARG A 15 8.25 6.15 18.71
C ARG A 15 8.82 6.12 20.13
N ARG A 16 7.99 6.18 21.17
CA ARG A 16 8.44 6.18 22.58
C ARG A 16 9.24 4.95 23.01
N HIS A 17 9.11 3.85 22.26
CA HIS A 17 9.83 2.59 22.52
C HIS A 17 11.07 2.41 21.65
N CYS A 18 11.39 3.37 20.77
CA CYS A 18 12.64 3.34 20.03
C CYS A 18 13.80 3.83 20.93
N PRO A 19 15.00 3.23 20.81
CA PRO A 19 16.20 3.77 21.43
C PRO A 19 16.38 5.25 21.05
N ALA A 20 16.92 6.07 21.95
CA ALA A 20 17.12 7.49 21.70
C ALA A 20 17.98 7.75 20.45
N GLU A 21 18.83 6.80 20.05
CA GLU A 21 19.60 6.86 18.81
C GLU A 21 18.74 6.72 17.52
N VAL A 22 17.52 6.19 17.62
CA VAL A 22 16.60 5.94 16.51
C VAL A 22 15.44 6.96 16.47
N ASP A 23 15.11 7.59 17.60
CA ASP A 23 14.12 8.69 17.66
C ASP A 23 14.63 9.95 16.94
N MET A 24 15.96 10.03 16.76
CA MET A 24 16.61 10.86 15.76
C MET A 24 16.62 10.16 14.39
N LEU A 25 15.44 9.91 13.81
CA LEU A 25 15.42 9.75 12.35
C LEU A 25 16.00 11.05 11.78
N PRO A 26 17.15 10.98 11.08
CA PRO A 26 17.85 12.18 10.68
C PRO A 26 16.89 13.00 9.83
N VAL A 27 16.71 14.26 10.20
CA VAL A 27 16.31 15.26 9.20
C VAL A 27 17.27 15.02 8.05
N LEU A 28 16.71 14.64 6.91
CA LEU A 28 17.50 14.18 5.79
C LEU A 28 18.22 15.40 5.22
N ASP A 29 19.40 15.66 5.77
CA ASP A 29 20.23 16.77 5.34
C ASP A 29 20.87 16.38 4.02
N PHE A 30 20.31 16.93 2.95
CA PHE A 30 20.79 16.74 1.60
C PHE A 30 22.18 17.36 1.34
N SER A 31 22.69 18.14 2.28
CA SER A 31 24.02 18.75 2.23
C SER A 31 25.11 17.78 2.69
N ASP A 32 24.77 16.78 3.51
CA ASP A 32 25.72 15.78 4.00
C ASP A 32 25.61 14.47 3.19
N VAL A 33 26.71 14.07 2.56
CA VAL A 33 26.80 12.81 1.81
C VAL A 33 26.56 11.60 2.72
N LYS A 34 26.91 11.68 4.00
CA LYS A 34 26.79 10.55 4.95
C LYS A 34 25.34 10.27 5.33
N THR A 35 24.52 11.30 5.54
CA THR A 35 23.09 11.15 5.84
C THR A 35 22.35 10.54 4.64
N ILE A 36 22.68 11.00 3.42
CA ILE A 36 22.15 10.45 2.17
C ILE A 36 22.53 8.97 2.03
N ALA A 37 23.80 8.62 2.29
CA ALA A 37 24.27 7.23 2.25
C ALA A 37 23.55 6.35 3.30
N GLY A 38 23.36 6.86 4.51
CA GLY A 38 22.65 6.18 5.59
C GLY A 38 21.18 5.94 5.25
N TRP A 39 20.50 6.94 4.70
CA TRP A 39 19.12 6.81 4.23
C TRP A 39 19.01 5.79 3.10
N ARG A 40 19.92 5.82 2.11
CA ARG A 40 19.94 4.83 1.02
C ARG A 40 20.07 3.41 1.56
N LYS A 41 20.98 3.18 2.51
CA LYS A 41 21.14 1.87 3.16
C LYS A 41 19.90 1.44 3.93
N LEU A 42 19.28 2.35 4.68
CA LEU A 42 18.04 2.08 5.41
C LEU A 42 16.91 1.69 4.44
N ARG A 43 16.76 2.45 3.34
CA ARG A 43 15.79 2.16 2.30
C ARG A 43 16.06 0.81 1.63
N GLN A 44 17.31 0.52 1.30
CA GLN A 44 17.71 -0.77 0.72
C GLN A 44 17.37 -1.92 1.66
N LEU A 45 17.68 -1.79 2.96
CA LEU A 45 17.29 -2.78 3.97
C LEU A 45 15.76 -2.92 4.05
N CYS A 46 15.03 -1.82 4.12
CA CYS A 46 13.56 -1.86 4.13
C CYS A 46 12.99 -2.47 2.84
N GLY A 47 13.62 -2.24 1.68
CA GLY A 47 13.22 -2.80 0.40
C GLY A 47 13.52 -4.29 0.29
N GLU A 48 14.72 -4.72 0.64
CA GLU A 48 15.12 -6.14 0.62
C GLU A 48 14.28 -6.98 1.58
N TRP A 49 14.11 -6.50 2.82
CA TRP A 49 13.27 -7.17 3.79
C TRP A 49 11.80 -7.06 3.41
N GLY A 50 11.37 -5.88 2.97
CA GLY A 50 10.00 -5.59 2.54
C GLY A 50 9.55 -6.41 1.35
N LYS A 51 10.43 -6.75 0.40
CA LYS A 51 10.10 -7.59 -0.77
C LYS A 51 9.57 -8.96 -0.37
N PHE A 52 10.19 -9.62 0.61
CA PHE A 52 9.72 -10.91 1.10
C PHE A 52 8.34 -10.80 1.76
N TYR A 53 8.11 -9.74 2.54
CA TYR A 53 6.79 -9.50 3.13
C TYR A 53 5.75 -9.13 2.08
N HIS A 54 6.11 -8.32 1.10
CA HIS A 54 5.23 -7.91 0.01
C HIS A 54 4.75 -9.12 -0.77
N HIS A 55 5.66 -10.02 -1.18
CA HIS A 55 5.27 -11.24 -1.89
C HIS A 55 4.39 -12.16 -1.04
N ARG A 56 4.69 -12.31 0.26
CA ARG A 56 3.87 -13.13 1.16
C ARG A 56 2.47 -12.55 1.37
N ILE A 57 2.38 -11.25 1.66
CA ILE A 57 1.10 -10.56 1.87
C ILE A 57 0.30 -10.58 0.58
N ARG A 58 0.93 -10.37 -0.58
CA ARG A 58 0.27 -10.42 -1.89
C ARG A 58 -0.23 -11.81 -2.24
N ALA A 59 0.57 -12.85 -2.01
CA ALA A 59 0.15 -14.22 -2.26
C ALA A 59 -1.02 -14.60 -1.35
N PHE A 60 -0.89 -14.30 -0.05
CA PHE A 60 -1.93 -14.54 0.95
C PHE A 60 -3.21 -13.78 0.61
N SER A 61 -3.14 -12.48 0.30
CA SER A 61 -4.33 -11.69 -0.01
C SER A 61 -5.01 -12.13 -1.29
N ALA A 62 -4.25 -12.51 -2.33
CA ALA A 62 -4.81 -13.02 -3.58
C ALA A 62 -5.48 -14.39 -3.40
N GLU A 63 -4.84 -15.30 -2.67
CA GLU A 63 -5.38 -16.63 -2.38
C GLU A 63 -6.65 -16.54 -1.52
N PHE A 64 -6.63 -15.75 -0.44
CA PHE A 64 -7.81 -15.52 0.40
C PHE A 64 -8.95 -14.86 -0.38
N PHE A 65 -8.65 -13.90 -1.25
CA PHE A 65 -9.66 -13.28 -2.09
C PHE A 65 -10.28 -14.28 -3.09
N ALA A 66 -9.48 -15.16 -3.68
CA ALA A 66 -9.98 -16.20 -4.57
C ALA A 66 -10.90 -17.18 -3.83
N PHE A 67 -10.52 -17.65 -2.65
CA PHE A 67 -11.38 -18.51 -1.82
C PHE A 67 -12.68 -17.81 -1.41
N LEU A 68 -12.61 -16.52 -1.08
CA LEU A 68 -13.81 -15.72 -0.78
C LEU A 68 -14.77 -15.68 -1.97
N LEU A 69 -14.27 -15.48 -3.19
CA LEU A 69 -15.10 -15.50 -4.40
C LEU A 69 -15.75 -16.86 -4.63
N ILE A 70 -15.04 -17.96 -4.36
CA ILE A 70 -15.59 -19.32 -4.47
C ILE A 70 -16.71 -19.53 -3.45
N ILE A 71 -16.50 -19.14 -2.19
CA ILE A 71 -17.51 -19.26 -1.13
C ILE A 71 -18.74 -18.41 -1.47
N LEU A 72 -18.55 -17.18 -1.94
CA LEU A 72 -19.64 -16.31 -2.37
C LEU A 72 -20.40 -16.90 -3.56
N ALA A 73 -19.70 -17.49 -4.54
CA ALA A 73 -20.32 -18.13 -5.68
C ALA A 73 -21.14 -19.37 -5.26
N ASP A 74 -20.60 -20.22 -4.38
CA ASP A 74 -21.31 -21.39 -3.85
C ASP A 74 -22.56 -20.99 -3.06
N LEU A 75 -22.46 -19.96 -2.21
CA LEU A 75 -23.63 -19.40 -1.51
C LEU A 75 -24.69 -18.87 -2.48
N MET A 76 -24.26 -18.15 -3.53
CA MET A 76 -25.15 -17.63 -4.56
C MET A 76 -25.86 -18.76 -5.34
N ILE A 77 -25.14 -19.84 -5.67
CA ILE A 77 -25.72 -21.03 -6.32
C ILE A 77 -26.71 -21.71 -5.39
N GLY A 78 -26.36 -21.88 -4.11
CA GLY A 78 -27.24 -22.45 -3.11
C GLY A 78 -28.54 -21.65 -2.94
N MET A 79 -28.49 -20.32 -3.03
CA MET A 79 -29.70 -19.50 -2.99
C MET A 79 -30.54 -19.59 -4.27
N LEU A 80 -29.92 -19.72 -5.44
CA LEU A 80 -30.65 -19.69 -6.71
C LEU A 80 -31.24 -21.05 -7.13
N VAL A 81 -30.65 -22.16 -6.67
CA VAL A 81 -31.05 -23.52 -7.07
C VAL A 81 -31.76 -24.22 -5.90
N PRO A 82 -33.10 -24.31 -5.89
CA PRO A 82 -33.86 -24.83 -4.75
C PRO A 82 -33.53 -26.29 -4.42
N GLU A 83 -33.21 -27.11 -5.43
CA GLU A 83 -32.79 -28.51 -5.27
C GLU A 83 -31.48 -28.62 -4.47
N TYR A 84 -30.58 -27.65 -4.64
CA TYR A 84 -29.29 -27.62 -3.95
C TYR A 84 -29.44 -27.21 -2.47
N THR A 85 -30.41 -26.36 -2.15
CA THR A 85 -30.72 -26.01 -0.74
C THR A 85 -31.15 -27.20 0.09
N GLU A 86 -31.98 -28.09 -0.46
CA GLU A 86 -32.44 -29.28 0.28
C GLU A 86 -31.29 -30.27 0.51
N LEU A 87 -30.40 -30.42 -0.47
CA LEU A 87 -29.26 -31.33 -0.36
C LEU A 87 -28.17 -30.81 0.58
N SER A 88 -27.90 -29.51 0.55
CA SER A 88 -26.80 -28.88 1.31
C SER A 88 -27.13 -28.62 2.77
N GLY A 89 -28.42 -28.62 3.15
CA GLY A 89 -28.85 -28.34 4.52
C GLY A 89 -28.47 -26.93 4.99
N VAL A 90 -28.33 -25.99 4.05
CA VAL A 90 -27.94 -24.60 4.35
C VAL A 90 -29.05 -23.93 5.15
N ASN A 91 -28.83 -23.81 6.45
CA ASN A 91 -29.67 -23.04 7.36
C ASN A 91 -29.43 -21.54 7.21
N LEU A 92 -30.43 -20.72 7.54
CA LEU A 92 -30.32 -19.26 7.59
C LEU A 92 -29.13 -18.80 8.46
N ALA A 93 -28.87 -19.51 9.57
CA ALA A 93 -27.71 -19.25 10.43
C ALA A 93 -26.37 -19.41 9.68
N SER A 94 -26.24 -20.45 8.83
CA SER A 94 -25.03 -20.67 8.03
C SER A 94 -24.85 -19.57 6.99
N LEU A 95 -25.93 -19.14 6.34
CA LEU A 95 -25.92 -18.02 5.39
C LEU A 95 -25.51 -16.72 6.07
N LEU A 96 -26.06 -16.44 7.26
CA LEU A 96 -25.77 -15.22 8.02
C LEU A 96 -24.31 -15.21 8.49
N VAL A 97 -23.82 -16.32 9.05
CA VAL A 97 -22.42 -16.44 9.49
C VAL A 97 -21.47 -16.32 8.30
N ALA A 98 -21.72 -17.02 7.20
CA ALA A 98 -20.87 -16.96 6.01
C ALA A 98 -20.91 -15.57 5.36
N GLY A 99 -22.07 -14.91 5.33
CA GLY A 99 -22.22 -13.53 4.89
C GLY A 99 -21.47 -12.54 5.78
N LEU A 100 -21.53 -12.69 7.11
CA LEU A 100 -20.81 -11.84 8.06
C LEU A 100 -19.29 -12.01 7.94
N VAL A 101 -18.81 -13.25 7.82
CA VAL A 101 -17.38 -13.53 7.58
C VAL A 101 -16.93 -12.94 6.25
N SER A 102 -17.73 -13.12 5.19
CA SER A 102 -17.41 -12.60 3.85
C SER A 102 -17.36 -11.06 3.84
N THR A 103 -18.33 -10.40 4.47
CA THR A 103 -18.34 -8.93 4.59
C THR A 103 -17.18 -8.40 5.42
N ALA A 104 -16.86 -9.03 6.55
CA ALA A 104 -15.69 -8.66 7.37
C ALA A 104 -14.37 -8.80 6.58
N LEU A 105 -14.24 -9.85 5.77
CA LEU A 105 -13.09 -10.03 4.88
C LEU A 105 -13.02 -8.98 3.78
N ILE A 106 -14.15 -8.65 3.14
CA ILE A 106 -14.23 -7.56 2.14
C ILE A 106 -13.79 -6.23 2.76
N VAL A 107 -14.29 -5.89 3.96
CA VAL A 107 -13.89 -4.68 4.68
C VAL A 107 -12.39 -4.67 4.97
N SER A 108 -11.83 -5.81 5.39
CA SER A 108 -10.39 -5.95 5.64
C SER A 108 -9.56 -5.74 4.38
N ILE A 109 -10.02 -6.25 3.22
CA ILE A 109 -9.39 -6.03 1.92
C ILE A 109 -9.47 -4.56 1.53
N LEU A 110 -10.63 -3.91 1.67
CA LEU A 110 -10.80 -2.49 1.38
C LEU A 110 -9.86 -1.62 2.24
N LEU A 111 -9.72 -1.94 3.53
CA LEU A 111 -8.78 -1.27 4.43
C LEU A 111 -7.33 -1.46 3.96
N LEU A 112 -6.96 -2.67 3.53
CA LEU A 112 -5.63 -2.94 2.97
C LEU A 112 -5.37 -2.15 1.68
N VAL A 113 -6.36 -2.04 0.79
CA VAL A 113 -6.27 -1.25 -0.44
C VAL A 113 -6.11 0.24 -0.10
N TYR A 114 -6.89 0.75 0.86
CA TYR A 114 -6.80 2.13 1.34
C TYR A 114 -5.40 2.45 1.90
N LEU A 115 -4.90 1.61 2.81
CA LEU A 115 -3.56 1.77 3.38
C LEU A 115 -2.47 1.66 2.31
N GLY A 116 -2.63 0.73 1.36
CA GLY A 116 -1.71 0.61 0.22
C GLY A 116 -1.68 1.86 -0.65
N ASN A 117 -2.83 2.51 -0.85
CA ASN A 117 -2.91 3.77 -1.59
C ASN A 117 -2.20 4.91 -0.84
N GLU A 118 -2.36 5.04 0.48
CA GLU A 118 -1.63 6.05 1.26
C GLU A 118 -0.11 5.85 1.19
N VAL A 119 0.36 4.59 1.22
CA VAL A 119 1.78 4.27 1.05
C VAL A 119 2.28 4.66 -0.34
N ASN A 120 1.49 4.39 -1.39
CA ASN A 120 1.82 4.80 -2.75
C ASN A 120 1.90 6.33 -2.86
N GLU A 121 0.93 7.05 -2.31
CA GLU A 121 0.91 8.52 -2.31
C GLU A 121 2.09 9.11 -1.53
N ALA A 122 2.41 8.55 -0.36
CA ALA A 122 3.59 8.96 0.41
C ALA A 122 4.89 8.74 -0.38
N ALA A 123 5.00 7.62 -1.12
CA ALA A 123 6.13 7.36 -2.00
C ALA A 123 6.22 8.38 -3.15
N GLU A 124 5.09 8.76 -3.76
CA GLU A 124 5.03 9.81 -4.79
C GLU A 124 5.45 11.18 -4.25
N ARG A 125 4.96 11.56 -3.05
CA ARG A 125 5.38 12.81 -2.39
C ARG A 125 6.89 12.83 -2.14
N HIS A 126 7.48 11.73 -1.70
CA HIS A 126 8.94 11.64 -1.54
C HIS A 126 9.68 11.81 -2.86
N ARG A 127 9.19 11.23 -3.97
CA ARG A 127 9.78 11.46 -5.29
C ARG A 127 9.69 12.92 -5.71
N PHE A 128 8.54 13.56 -5.49
CA PHE A 128 8.37 14.96 -5.80
C PHE A 128 9.37 15.85 -5.05
N ILE A 129 9.55 15.61 -3.74
CA ILE A 129 10.52 16.35 -2.92
C ILE A 129 11.94 16.15 -3.44
N LEU A 130 12.33 14.91 -3.77
CA LEU A 130 13.66 14.59 -4.27
C LEU A 130 13.93 15.20 -5.66
N ASN A 131 12.95 15.20 -6.55
CA ASN A 131 13.08 15.87 -7.83
C ASN A 131 13.19 17.39 -7.67
N ARG A 132 12.43 17.96 -6.73
CA ARG A 132 12.52 19.39 -6.41
C ARG A 132 13.90 19.77 -5.84
N THR A 133 14.44 18.99 -4.91
CA THR A 133 15.77 19.25 -4.34
C THR A 133 16.87 19.08 -5.38
N ARG A 134 16.76 18.09 -6.28
CA ARG A 134 17.64 17.94 -7.44
C ARG A 134 17.63 19.20 -8.32
N CYS A 135 16.46 19.72 -8.68
CA CYS A 135 16.35 20.95 -9.47
C CYS A 135 16.98 22.17 -8.77
N LEU A 136 16.80 22.30 -7.46
CA LEU A 136 17.40 23.39 -6.68
C LEU A 136 18.93 23.30 -6.66
N LEU A 137 19.51 22.12 -6.47
CA LEU A 137 20.96 21.94 -6.50
C LEU A 137 21.56 22.24 -7.88
N ILE A 138 20.88 21.84 -8.95
CA ILE A 138 21.31 22.18 -10.33
C ILE A 138 21.27 23.69 -10.55
N ALA A 139 20.22 24.38 -10.08
CA ALA A 139 20.13 25.83 -10.17
C ALA A 139 21.26 26.53 -9.39
N MET A 140 21.54 26.07 -8.16
CA MET A 140 22.66 26.59 -7.35
C MET A 140 24.02 26.37 -8.02
N LYS A 141 24.21 25.21 -8.68
CA LYS A 141 25.44 24.93 -9.45
C LYS A 141 25.66 25.96 -10.55
N HIS A 142 24.62 26.33 -11.29
CA HIS A 142 24.71 27.36 -12.34
C HIS A 142 24.94 28.77 -11.79
N ASP A 143 24.33 29.11 -10.64
CA ASP A 143 24.56 30.39 -9.98
C ASP A 143 26.01 30.51 -9.46
N ASP A 144 26.59 29.44 -8.92
CA ASP A 144 27.98 29.44 -8.45
C ASP A 144 28.99 29.58 -9.60
N GLU A 145 28.73 28.99 -10.77
CA GLU A 145 29.54 29.19 -11.98
C GLU A 145 29.61 30.68 -12.37
N SER A 146 28.53 31.44 -12.16
CA SER A 146 28.51 32.89 -12.39
C SER A 146 29.35 33.69 -11.38
N ARG A 147 29.53 33.16 -10.16
CA ARG A 147 30.24 33.81 -9.04
C ARG A 147 31.70 33.39 -8.89
N GLN A 148 32.13 32.35 -9.60
CA GLN A 148 33.45 31.71 -9.49
C GLN A 148 34.64 32.64 -9.81
N ASN A 149 34.39 33.87 -10.30
CA ASN A 149 35.40 34.93 -10.41
C ASN A 149 35.86 35.52 -9.05
N THR A 150 35.32 35.10 -7.90
CA THR A 150 35.62 35.70 -6.58
C THR A 150 36.43 34.85 -5.61
N GLY A 151 36.98 33.69 -6.03
CA GLY A 151 38.08 33.04 -5.31
C GLY A 151 37.73 32.14 -4.11
N LEU A 152 36.45 31.85 -3.83
CA LEU A 152 36.09 30.80 -2.88
C LEU A 152 36.18 29.41 -3.54
N ALA A 153 37.31 28.73 -3.37
CA ALA A 153 37.57 27.39 -3.93
C ALA A 153 36.93 26.23 -3.13
N CYS A 154 36.17 26.53 -2.08
CA CYS A 154 35.56 25.49 -1.25
C CYS A 154 34.38 24.83 -1.98
N SER A 155 34.49 23.51 -2.16
CA SER A 155 33.37 22.56 -2.31
C SER A 155 32.78 22.30 -3.72
N LYS A 156 33.41 22.72 -4.84
CA LYS A 156 32.93 22.32 -6.19
C LYS A 156 32.86 20.78 -6.35
N GLU A 157 33.89 20.08 -5.88
CA GLU A 157 33.98 18.61 -5.93
C GLU A 157 32.93 17.91 -5.06
N GLN A 158 32.66 18.44 -3.86
CA GLN A 158 31.63 17.88 -2.97
C GLN A 158 30.22 18.14 -3.52
N LEU A 159 29.96 19.32 -4.09
CA LEU A 159 28.68 19.64 -4.73
C LEU A 159 28.43 18.75 -5.95
N GLU A 160 29.45 18.52 -6.77
CA GLU A 160 29.37 17.63 -7.93
C GLU A 160 29.09 16.19 -7.49
N LYS A 161 29.82 15.69 -6.48
CA LYS A 161 29.59 14.37 -5.89
C LYS A 161 28.19 14.21 -5.29
N SER A 162 27.67 15.23 -4.61
CA SER A 162 26.31 15.23 -4.06
C SER A 162 25.26 15.24 -5.18
N THR A 163 25.51 15.99 -6.26
CA THR A 163 24.61 16.06 -7.42
C THR A 163 24.53 14.72 -8.14
N ASP A 164 25.68 14.08 -8.39
CA ASP A 164 25.74 12.75 -9.01
C ASP A 164 25.09 11.68 -8.13
N MET A 165 25.30 11.75 -6.81
CA MET A 165 24.65 10.84 -5.86
C MET A 165 23.13 11.03 -5.88
N MET A 166 22.63 12.26 -5.93
CA MET A 166 21.19 12.53 -6.07
C MET A 166 20.63 12.06 -7.41
N ALA A 167 21.36 12.22 -8.50
CA ALA A 167 20.94 11.71 -9.80
C ALA A 167 20.79 10.19 -9.76
N SER A 168 21.78 9.48 -9.21
CA SER A 168 21.72 8.02 -9.05
C SER A 168 20.54 7.57 -8.17
N LEU A 169 20.25 8.31 -7.09
CA LEU A 169 19.11 8.03 -6.21
C LEU A 169 17.78 8.27 -6.91
N SER A 170 17.69 9.35 -7.70
CA SER A 170 16.50 9.68 -8.49
C SER A 170 16.19 8.56 -9.49
N ASP A 171 17.19 8.06 -10.20
CA ASP A 171 17.06 6.97 -11.16
C ASP A 171 16.70 5.63 -10.47
N GLU A 172 17.30 5.35 -9.30
CA GLU A 172 16.93 4.19 -8.47
C GLU A 172 15.48 4.25 -8.01
N LEU A 173 15.00 5.43 -7.59
CA LEU A 173 13.62 5.61 -7.13
C LEU A 173 12.61 5.53 -8.26
N GLU A 174 12.97 6.02 -9.44
CA GLU A 174 12.15 5.92 -10.62
C GLU A 174 12.05 4.47 -11.10
N SER A 175 13.17 3.74 -11.11
CA SER A 175 13.16 2.31 -11.46
C SER A 175 12.40 1.49 -10.42
N GLU A 176 12.60 1.72 -9.12
CA GLU A 176 11.84 1.04 -8.04
C GLU A 176 10.33 1.29 -8.17
N SER A 177 9.93 2.51 -8.57
CA SER A 177 8.53 2.86 -8.83
C SER A 177 7.87 2.03 -9.91
N LYS A 178 8.61 1.81 -10.99
CA LYS A 178 8.14 1.11 -12.17
C LYS A 178 8.10 -0.39 -11.91
N VAL A 179 9.01 -0.89 -11.08
CA VAL A 179 9.17 -2.32 -10.83
C VAL A 179 8.23 -2.83 -9.74
N MET A 180 7.89 -2.02 -8.73
CA MET A 180 7.09 -2.47 -7.59
C MET A 180 5.99 -1.50 -7.14
N PRO A 181 5.04 -1.10 -8.01
CA PRO A 181 3.79 -0.54 -7.52
C PRO A 181 3.09 -1.60 -6.64
N LEU A 182 2.50 -1.19 -5.51
CA LEU A 182 1.63 -2.08 -4.77
C LEU A 182 0.43 -2.40 -5.67
N THR A 183 0.34 -3.64 -6.14
CA THR A 183 -0.74 -4.09 -7.01
C THR A 183 -1.57 -5.18 -6.36
N LEU A 184 -2.89 -5.15 -6.54
CA LEU A 184 -3.79 -6.28 -6.29
C LEU A 184 -4.33 -6.75 -7.65
N LEU A 185 -4.23 -8.05 -7.93
CA LEU A 185 -4.66 -8.63 -9.22
C LEU A 185 -4.00 -7.97 -10.45
N GLY A 186 -2.76 -7.48 -10.30
CA GLY A 186 -2.03 -6.81 -11.39
C GLY A 186 -2.45 -5.36 -11.64
N MET A 187 -3.47 -4.86 -10.95
CA MET A 187 -3.85 -3.44 -10.97
C MET A 187 -3.19 -2.70 -9.81
N PRO A 188 -2.69 -1.46 -10.01
CA PRO A 188 -2.21 -0.65 -8.90
C PRO A 188 -3.33 -0.42 -7.89
N LEU A 189 -2.99 -0.51 -6.61
CA LEU A 189 -3.88 -0.16 -5.51
C LEU A 189 -4.20 1.33 -5.60
N GLY A 190 -5.35 1.66 -6.15
CA GLY A 190 -5.85 3.03 -6.31
C GLY A 190 -7.37 3.08 -6.23
N TYR A 191 -7.93 4.29 -6.34
CA TYR A 191 -9.38 4.52 -6.23
C TYR A 191 -10.22 3.73 -7.25
N SER A 192 -9.67 3.44 -8.43
CA SER A 192 -10.31 2.59 -9.44
C SER A 192 -10.61 1.17 -8.93
N LEU A 193 -9.68 0.58 -8.18
CA LEU A 193 -9.84 -0.74 -7.57
C LEU A 193 -10.85 -0.72 -6.42
N LEU A 194 -10.85 0.35 -5.61
CA LEU A 194 -11.85 0.58 -4.57
C LEU A 194 -13.27 0.64 -5.15
N SER A 195 -13.45 1.38 -6.24
CA SER A 195 -14.73 1.45 -6.96
C SER A 195 -15.16 0.07 -7.46
N PHE A 196 -14.25 -0.72 -8.03
CA PHE A 196 -14.55 -2.08 -8.49
C PHE A 196 -14.96 -3.01 -7.33
N LEU A 197 -14.20 -3.00 -6.23
CA LEU A 197 -14.45 -3.86 -5.08
C LEU A 197 -15.76 -3.53 -4.36
N ASN A 198 -16.21 -2.27 -4.40
CA ASN A 198 -17.50 -1.86 -3.83
C ASN A 198 -18.72 -2.46 -4.56
N PHE A 199 -18.59 -2.91 -5.81
CA PHE A 199 -19.70 -3.57 -6.51
C PHE A 199 -20.04 -4.94 -5.93
N ILE A 200 -19.06 -5.65 -5.35
CA ILE A 200 -19.26 -6.99 -4.79
C ILE A 200 -20.27 -6.97 -3.62
N PRO A 201 -20.07 -6.17 -2.54
CA PRO A 201 -21.03 -6.15 -1.44
C PRO A 201 -22.40 -5.61 -1.87
N ILE A 202 -22.45 -4.64 -2.79
CA ILE A 202 -23.72 -4.14 -3.33
C ILE A 202 -24.46 -5.26 -4.08
N GLY A 203 -23.75 -6.03 -4.89
CA GLY A 203 -24.31 -7.18 -5.61
C GLY A 203 -24.88 -8.22 -4.65
N VAL A 204 -24.12 -8.58 -3.61
CA VAL A 204 -24.53 -9.55 -2.58
C VAL A 204 -25.76 -9.06 -1.79
N VAL A 205 -25.79 -7.78 -1.39
CA VAL A 205 -26.94 -7.21 -0.69
C VAL A 205 -28.17 -7.17 -1.62
N SER A 206 -27.98 -6.79 -2.88
CA SER A 206 -29.07 -6.76 -3.87
C SER A 206 -29.65 -8.14 -4.11
N THR A 207 -28.81 -9.18 -4.20
CA THR A 207 -29.27 -10.56 -4.40
C THR A 207 -29.98 -11.11 -3.17
N LEU A 208 -29.49 -10.81 -1.96
CA LEU A 208 -30.17 -11.15 -0.70
C LEU A 208 -31.54 -10.47 -0.58
N VAL A 209 -31.63 -9.17 -0.89
CA VAL A 209 -32.89 -8.42 -0.85
C VAL A 209 -33.88 -8.99 -1.88
N ASN A 210 -33.43 -9.26 -3.10
CA ASN A 210 -34.26 -9.88 -4.13
C ASN A 210 -34.73 -11.29 -3.71
N PHE A 211 -33.85 -12.07 -3.09
CA PHE A 211 -34.17 -13.42 -2.63
C PHE A 211 -35.24 -13.40 -1.53
N CYS A 212 -35.08 -12.58 -0.49
CA CYS A 212 -36.05 -12.48 0.60
C CYS A 212 -37.33 -11.70 0.22
N GLY A 213 -37.28 -10.87 -0.84
CA GLY A 213 -38.47 -10.18 -1.36
C GLY A 213 -39.43 -11.09 -2.12
N ASN A 214 -38.98 -12.28 -2.56
CA ASN A 214 -39.83 -13.22 -3.26
C ASN A 214 -40.76 -13.96 -2.28
N LYS A 215 -42.07 -13.91 -2.52
CA LYS A 215 -43.11 -14.47 -1.62
C LYS A 215 -42.89 -15.94 -1.28
N ASP A 216 -42.39 -16.71 -2.24
CA ASP A 216 -42.14 -18.15 -2.08
C ASP A 216 -40.98 -18.45 -1.12
N ASN A 217 -40.08 -17.47 -0.92
CA ASN A 217 -38.89 -17.60 -0.09
C ASN A 217 -39.03 -16.90 1.27
N VAL A 218 -40.11 -16.13 1.51
CA VAL A 218 -40.29 -15.36 2.75
C VAL A 218 -40.24 -16.26 3.98
N SER A 219 -40.87 -17.44 3.92
CA SER A 219 -40.87 -18.41 5.02
C SER A 219 -39.46 -18.87 5.41
N ARG A 220 -38.52 -18.89 4.46
CA ARG A 220 -37.11 -19.26 4.67
C ARG A 220 -36.28 -18.12 5.26
N CYS A 221 -36.69 -16.86 5.08
CA CYS A 221 -36.00 -15.70 5.66
C CYS A 221 -36.52 -15.33 7.06
N THR A 222 -37.71 -15.79 7.46
CA THR A 222 -38.34 -15.45 8.76
C THR A 222 -38.22 -16.53 9.83
N SER A 223 -37.70 -17.72 9.49
CA SER A 223 -37.51 -18.85 10.42
C SER A 223 -36.20 -18.74 11.20
#